data_AF-A0A8X8ZSL7-F1
#
_entry.id   AF-A0A8X8ZSL7-F1
#
_cell.length_a   1.000
_cell.length_b   1.000
_cell.length_c   1.000
_cell.angle_alpha   90.00
_cell.angle_beta   90.00
_cell.angle_gamma   90.00
#
_symmetry.space_group_name_H-M   'P 1'
#
loop_
_entity.id
_entity.type
_entity.pdbx_description
1 polymer ?
#
loop_
_entity_poly.entity_id
_entity_poly.type
_entity_poly.pdbx_seq_one_letter_code
_entity_poly.pdbx_strand_id
1 'polypeptide(L)'
;MDQLQGLEYCIDSNPSWAEAIALGFQHYILALGTAVMIPTFLVPLMGGNDDDKVRVVQTLLFVGGVNTLLQTMFGTRLPTVIGGSWAFMVPIISIIHDPSLQRITDPHARFESSMRAIQGALIVASSVQIILGYSQLWAICSRFFSPLGMAPVISLVGFGLLDRGFPVVGRCVEIGIPMLILFIAFSQYLKHFQTRDIPVLERFGLLLSVMVIWAYAHLLTASGAYKHHPELTQMHCRTDKANLISSAPWIKIPYPLQWGAPTFDAGHAFGMMAAVLVSMIESTGAYKAASRLASATPPPAHGIGILLDGMFGTATGSTVSVENIGLLGSTRVGSRRVIQISAGFMIFFAILGKFGALFASIPFTIFAAIYCVMFGLVASVGLSFLQFTDMNSMRNLFIVGVSLFLGLSIPEYFREYTSAALHSPAHTKAGWFNDLLNTIFLSSPTVAFLVSVFLDNTLDYKDSAKERGMPWWAKFRTFKGDSRNEEFYTLPFNLNRFFPPS
;
A
#
# COMPACT_ATOMS: atom_id res chain seq x y z
N MET A 1 -9.15 23.87 1.88
CA MET A 1 -10.01 22.74 1.48
C MET A 1 -11.27 22.83 2.29
N ASP A 2 -12.45 22.65 1.71
CA ASP A 2 -13.63 22.38 2.53
C ASP A 2 -13.35 21.07 3.27
N GLN A 3 -13.17 21.19 4.58
CA GLN A 3 -12.81 20.11 5.48
C GLN A 3 -13.93 19.08 5.41
N LEU A 4 -13.56 17.80 5.26
CA LEU A 4 -14.54 16.73 5.41
C LEU A 4 -15.13 16.84 6.82
N GLN A 5 -16.45 16.95 6.92
CA GLN A 5 -17.13 17.11 8.19
C GLN A 5 -16.82 15.89 9.08
N GLY A 6 -16.44 16.15 10.34
CA GLY A 6 -16.18 15.10 11.33
C GLY A 6 -14.71 14.71 11.54
N LEU A 7 -13.73 15.34 10.87
CA LEU A 7 -12.32 15.12 11.20
C LEU A 7 -12.02 15.63 12.62
N GLU A 8 -11.60 14.74 13.52
CA GLU A 8 -11.36 15.09 14.93
C GLU A 8 -9.94 15.61 15.16
N TYR A 9 -8.95 15.02 14.48
CA TYR A 9 -7.56 15.45 14.53
C TYR A 9 -7.02 15.72 13.12
N CYS A 10 -6.63 16.96 12.88
CA CYS A 10 -5.80 17.39 11.76
C CYS A 10 -4.33 16.93 11.93
N ILE A 11 -3.51 17.21 10.92
CA ILE A 11 -2.10 16.82 10.82
C ILE A 11 -1.24 17.22 12.01
N ASP A 12 -1.43 18.45 12.51
CA ASP A 12 -0.64 19.03 13.60
C ASP A 12 -1.29 18.90 14.98
N SER A 13 -2.58 18.64 15.02
CA SER A 13 -3.27 18.32 16.27
C SER A 13 -3.01 16.86 16.63
N ASN A 14 -2.52 16.64 17.85
CA ASN A 14 -2.18 15.31 18.32
C ASN A 14 -3.14 14.88 19.44
N PRO A 15 -3.61 13.62 19.43
CA PRO A 15 -4.32 13.07 20.58
C PRO A 15 -3.39 12.96 21.79
N SER A 16 -3.98 12.61 22.94
CA SER A 16 -3.20 12.32 24.15
C SER A 16 -2.15 11.23 23.88
N TRP A 17 -1.04 11.22 24.63
CA TRP A 17 0.04 10.25 24.39
C TRP A 17 -0.43 8.79 24.44
N ALA A 18 -1.27 8.43 25.40
CA ALA A 18 -1.80 7.07 25.52
C ALA A 18 -2.64 6.68 24.31
N GLU A 19 -3.49 7.59 23.85
CA GLU A 19 -4.31 7.39 22.64
C GLU A 19 -3.45 7.32 21.37
N ALA A 20 -2.46 8.21 21.24
CA ALA A 20 -1.55 8.21 20.10
C ALA A 20 -0.76 6.89 20.00
N ILE A 21 -0.35 6.33 21.14
CA ILE A 21 0.33 5.03 21.20
C ILE A 21 -0.61 3.91 20.74
N ALA A 22 -1.84 3.86 21.26
CA ALA A 22 -2.80 2.84 20.87
C ALA A 22 -3.19 2.92 19.38
N LEU A 23 -3.42 4.14 18.86
CA LEU A 23 -3.68 4.36 17.43
C LEU A 23 -2.47 4.04 16.56
N GLY A 24 -1.25 4.36 17.02
CA GLY A 24 -0.02 3.99 16.34
C GLY A 24 0.14 2.48 16.24
N PHE A 25 -0.21 1.76 17.31
CA PHE A 25 -0.24 0.29 17.31
C PHE A 25 -1.29 -0.26 16.32
N GLN A 26 -2.44 0.39 16.19
CA GLN A 26 -3.48 0.02 15.21
C GLN A 26 -2.98 0.12 13.76
N HIS A 27 -2.29 1.21 13.41
CA HIS A 27 -1.67 1.38 12.10
C HIS A 27 -0.56 0.34 11.83
N TYR A 28 0.20 -0.03 12.87
CA TYR A 28 1.21 -1.09 12.78
C TYR A 28 0.58 -2.45 12.47
N ILE A 29 -0.44 -2.86 13.23
CA ILE A 29 -1.12 -4.14 13.03
C ILE A 29 -1.68 -4.21 11.61
N LEU A 30 -2.28 -3.14 11.11
CA LEU A 30 -2.82 -3.13 9.76
C LEU A 30 -1.72 -3.26 8.69
N ALA A 31 -0.61 -2.53 8.83
CA ALA A 31 0.53 -2.61 7.91
C ALA A 31 1.23 -3.99 7.94
N LEU A 32 1.16 -4.70 9.07
CA LEU A 32 1.71 -6.04 9.21
C LEU A 32 1.06 -7.04 8.25
N GLY A 33 -0.24 -6.91 7.99
CA GLY A 33 -0.97 -7.82 7.08
C GLY A 33 -0.29 -7.92 5.71
N THR A 34 -0.06 -6.79 5.05
CA THR A 34 0.61 -6.74 3.74
C THR A 34 2.08 -7.18 3.84
N ALA A 35 2.77 -6.79 4.91
CA ALA A 35 4.17 -7.16 5.15
C ALA A 35 4.39 -8.67 5.35
N VAL A 36 3.37 -9.41 5.79
CA VAL A 36 3.43 -10.88 5.93
C VAL A 36 2.91 -11.58 4.68
N MET A 37 1.85 -11.06 4.05
CA MET A 37 1.27 -11.69 2.86
C MET A 37 2.24 -11.76 1.68
N ILE A 38 3.00 -10.69 1.40
CA ILE A 38 3.91 -10.65 0.25
C ILE A 38 5.03 -11.71 0.39
N PRO A 39 5.80 -11.79 1.49
CA PRO A 39 6.83 -12.82 1.64
C PRO A 39 6.26 -14.24 1.73
N THR A 40 5.06 -14.40 2.32
CA THR A 40 4.40 -15.72 2.38
C THR A 40 4.06 -16.25 0.98
N PHE A 41 3.79 -15.36 0.03
CA PHE A 41 3.59 -15.72 -1.37
C PHE A 41 4.93 -15.94 -2.11
N LEU A 42 5.91 -15.04 -1.93
CA LEU A 42 7.14 -15.04 -2.73
C LEU A 42 8.21 -16.03 -2.30
N VAL A 43 8.46 -16.17 -0.99
CA VAL A 43 9.59 -16.95 -0.46
C VAL A 43 9.52 -18.44 -0.85
N PRO A 44 8.36 -19.12 -0.79
CA PRO A 44 8.25 -20.50 -1.25
C PRO A 44 8.57 -20.68 -2.75
N LEU A 45 8.20 -19.71 -3.59
CA LEU A 45 8.47 -19.76 -5.04
C LEU A 45 9.98 -19.70 -5.35
N MET A 46 10.75 -19.03 -4.48
CA MET A 46 12.21 -18.96 -4.57
C MET A 46 12.90 -20.23 -4.06
N GLY A 47 12.19 -21.10 -3.32
CA GLY A 47 12.77 -22.26 -2.62
C GLY A 47 13.18 -21.99 -1.17
N GLY A 48 12.79 -20.84 -0.60
CA GLY A 48 13.09 -20.50 0.78
C GLY A 48 12.18 -21.23 1.78
N ASN A 49 12.68 -21.39 3.01
CA ASN A 49 11.99 -22.07 4.10
C ASN A 49 11.21 -21.09 5.01
N ASP A 50 10.64 -21.61 6.12
CA ASP A 50 9.92 -20.77 7.09
C ASP A 50 10.83 -19.76 7.79
N ASP A 51 12.11 -20.08 8.01
CA ASP A 51 13.08 -19.16 8.60
C ASP A 51 13.38 -18.00 7.64
N ASP A 52 13.58 -18.30 6.36
CA ASP A 52 13.76 -17.33 5.28
C ASP A 52 12.56 -16.38 5.18
N LYS A 53 11.35 -16.94 5.24
CA LYS A 53 10.11 -16.16 5.25
C LYS A 53 10.09 -15.19 6.41
N VAL A 54 10.37 -15.64 7.63
CA VAL A 54 10.43 -14.75 8.80
C VAL A 54 11.50 -13.67 8.62
N ARG A 55 12.68 -14.03 8.08
CA ARG A 55 13.76 -13.07 7.81
C ARG A 55 13.34 -11.99 6.81
N VAL A 56 12.62 -12.34 5.75
CA VAL A 56 12.11 -11.38 4.75
C VAL A 56 11.00 -10.51 5.34
N VAL A 57 10.05 -11.08 6.10
CA VAL A 57 8.99 -10.33 6.80
C VAL A 57 9.58 -9.26 7.73
N GLN A 58 10.54 -9.64 8.56
CA GLN A 58 11.22 -8.71 9.47
C GLN A 58 11.94 -7.59 8.71
N THR A 59 12.60 -7.91 7.62
CA THR A 59 13.33 -6.93 6.80
C THR A 59 12.36 -5.95 6.15
N LEU A 60 11.28 -6.45 5.54
CA LEU A 60 10.25 -5.62 4.92
C LEU A 60 9.57 -4.69 5.94
N LEU A 61 9.24 -5.21 7.12
CA LEU A 61 8.65 -4.41 8.20
C LEU A 61 9.61 -3.35 8.73
N PHE A 62 10.88 -3.69 8.94
CA PHE A 62 11.92 -2.76 9.41
C PHE A 62 12.11 -1.61 8.42
N VAL A 63 12.34 -1.94 7.14
CA VAL A 63 12.56 -0.94 6.09
C VAL A 63 11.30 -0.14 5.83
N GLY A 64 10.11 -0.75 5.87
CA GLY A 64 8.83 -0.03 5.82
C GLY A 64 8.69 0.99 6.95
N GLY A 65 9.13 0.64 8.16
CA GLY A 65 9.18 1.57 9.31
C GLY A 65 10.16 2.72 9.07
N VAL A 66 11.38 2.43 8.60
CA VAL A 66 12.36 3.46 8.24
C VAL A 66 11.83 4.38 7.14
N ASN A 67 11.25 3.82 6.07
CA ASN A 67 10.65 4.56 4.98
C ASN A 67 9.49 5.43 5.46
N THR A 68 8.65 4.93 6.37
CA THR A 68 7.57 5.71 6.99
C THR A 68 8.10 6.88 7.80
N LEU A 69 9.17 6.68 8.59
CA LEU A 69 9.82 7.77 9.33
C LEU A 69 10.43 8.82 8.40
N LEU A 70 11.16 8.40 7.37
CA LEU A 70 11.75 9.30 6.39
C LEU A 70 10.66 10.10 5.66
N GLN A 71 9.57 9.45 5.28
CA GLN A 71 8.47 10.09 4.59
C GLN A 71 7.73 11.11 5.45
N THR A 72 7.46 10.76 6.71
CA THR A 72 6.72 11.63 7.64
C THR A 72 7.57 12.78 8.18
N MET A 73 8.91 12.63 8.24
CA MET A 73 9.82 13.69 8.69
C MET A 73 10.31 14.59 7.56
N PHE A 74 10.81 14.01 6.47
CA PHE A 74 11.53 14.72 5.40
C PHE A 74 10.86 14.62 4.02
N GLY A 75 10.08 13.57 3.77
CA GLY A 75 9.38 13.37 2.51
C GLY A 75 8.14 14.25 2.38
N THR A 76 6.99 13.65 2.06
CA THR A 76 5.73 14.41 1.92
C THR A 76 5.20 14.92 3.24
N ARG A 77 5.68 14.42 4.38
CA ARG A 77 5.19 14.75 5.73
C ARG A 77 3.68 14.53 5.94
N LEU A 78 3.02 13.81 5.04
CA LEU A 78 1.65 13.39 5.23
C LEU A 78 1.59 12.24 6.24
N PRO A 79 0.46 12.06 6.95
CA PRO A 79 0.23 10.94 7.85
C PRO A 79 0.00 9.63 7.05
N THR A 80 1.02 9.16 6.34
CA THR A 80 0.96 7.98 5.48
C THR A 80 1.99 6.94 5.93
N VAL A 81 1.57 5.68 6.04
CA VAL A 81 2.47 4.54 6.25
C VAL A 81 2.99 4.05 4.91
N ILE A 82 4.27 3.70 4.86
CA ILE A 82 4.93 3.09 3.70
C ILE A 82 5.09 1.59 3.98
N GLY A 83 4.75 0.77 2.98
CA GLY A 83 4.81 -0.69 3.08
C GLY A 83 5.10 -1.34 1.73
N GLY A 84 5.20 -2.68 1.73
CA GLY A 84 5.48 -3.44 0.52
C GLY A 84 4.41 -3.27 -0.56
N SER A 85 4.83 -3.11 -1.80
CA SER A 85 3.94 -2.92 -2.94
C SER A 85 3.71 -4.22 -3.71
N TRP A 86 2.48 -4.41 -4.16
CA TRP A 86 2.13 -5.52 -5.02
C TRP A 86 2.43 -5.27 -6.50
N ALA A 87 2.70 -4.03 -6.90
CA ALA A 87 3.08 -3.67 -8.26
C ALA A 87 4.33 -4.43 -8.73
N PHE A 88 5.19 -4.84 -7.79
CA PHE A 88 6.45 -5.53 -8.07
C PHE A 88 6.29 -7.04 -8.26
N MET A 89 5.10 -7.63 -8.01
CA MET A 89 4.95 -9.09 -8.07
C MET A 89 5.24 -9.65 -9.46
N VAL A 90 4.76 -8.99 -10.52
CA VAL A 90 4.97 -9.45 -11.90
C VAL A 90 6.46 -9.55 -12.25
N PRO A 91 7.27 -8.49 -12.13
CA PRO A 91 8.69 -8.58 -12.44
C PRO A 91 9.45 -9.48 -11.45
N ILE A 92 9.06 -9.54 -10.18
CA ILE A 92 9.67 -10.47 -9.22
C ILE A 92 9.43 -11.93 -9.65
N ILE A 93 8.20 -12.30 -10.01
CA ILE A 93 7.88 -13.66 -10.48
C ILE A 93 8.63 -13.98 -11.78
N SER A 94 8.80 -13.01 -12.67
CA SER A 94 9.63 -13.15 -13.89
C SER A 94 11.09 -13.44 -13.53
N ILE A 95 11.68 -12.69 -12.60
CA ILE A 95 13.04 -12.93 -12.10
C ILE A 95 13.14 -14.33 -11.47
N ILE A 96 12.18 -14.72 -10.62
CA ILE A 96 12.19 -16.04 -9.98
C ILE A 96 12.21 -17.16 -11.02
N HIS A 97 11.45 -17.03 -12.11
CA HIS A 97 11.38 -18.03 -13.19
C HIS A 97 12.48 -17.89 -14.25
N ASP A 98 13.47 -17.02 -14.06
CA ASP A 98 14.60 -16.93 -14.97
C ASP A 98 15.33 -18.29 -15.08
N PRO A 99 15.57 -18.80 -16.31
CA PRO A 99 16.27 -20.06 -16.52
C PRO A 99 17.63 -20.17 -15.80
N SER A 100 18.35 -19.05 -15.64
CA SER A 100 19.63 -19.02 -14.92
C SER A 100 19.48 -19.35 -13.44
N LEU A 101 18.41 -18.88 -12.80
CA LEU A 101 18.11 -19.12 -11.38
C LEU A 101 17.44 -20.49 -11.19
N GLN A 102 16.58 -20.90 -12.12
CA GLN A 102 15.90 -22.21 -12.06
C GLN A 102 16.82 -23.41 -12.28
N ARG A 103 18.01 -23.20 -12.87
CA ARG A 103 19.05 -24.23 -13.00
C ARG A 103 19.70 -24.59 -11.66
N ILE A 104 19.56 -23.75 -10.63
CA ILE A 104 20.12 -24.01 -9.30
C ILE A 104 19.27 -25.09 -8.62
N THR A 105 19.87 -26.26 -8.42
CA THR A 105 19.19 -27.43 -7.83
C THR A 105 18.98 -27.31 -6.32
N ASP A 106 19.89 -26.64 -5.62
CA ASP A 106 19.78 -26.40 -4.18
C ASP A 106 18.74 -25.30 -3.88
N PRO A 107 17.65 -25.62 -3.15
CA PRO A 107 16.58 -24.65 -2.88
C PRO A 107 17.04 -23.41 -2.13
N HIS A 108 17.97 -23.56 -1.18
CA HIS A 108 18.43 -22.44 -0.37
C HIS A 108 19.35 -21.51 -1.17
N ALA A 109 20.30 -22.07 -1.93
CA ALA A 109 21.13 -21.28 -2.84
C ALA A 109 20.29 -20.58 -3.92
N ARG A 110 19.21 -21.22 -4.40
CA ARG A 110 18.26 -20.58 -5.32
C ARG A 110 17.57 -19.39 -4.67
N PHE A 111 17.10 -19.55 -3.43
CA PHE A 111 16.49 -18.47 -2.67
C PHE A 111 17.44 -17.27 -2.49
N GLU A 112 18.68 -17.50 -2.04
CA GLU A 112 19.66 -16.42 -1.88
C GLU A 112 19.98 -15.74 -3.22
N SER A 113 20.14 -16.52 -4.29
CA SER A 113 20.44 -15.98 -5.63
C SER A 113 19.27 -15.16 -6.18
N SER A 114 18.03 -15.62 -6.02
CA SER A 114 16.83 -14.85 -6.40
C SER A 114 16.71 -13.56 -5.59
N MET A 115 16.96 -13.58 -4.28
CA MET A 115 16.96 -12.38 -3.45
C MET A 115 18.01 -11.37 -3.91
N ARG A 116 19.22 -11.82 -4.25
CA ARG A 116 20.31 -10.95 -4.76
C ARG A 116 19.98 -10.33 -6.12
N ALA A 117 19.29 -11.07 -7.00
CA ALA A 117 18.82 -10.57 -8.29
C ALA A 117 17.73 -9.50 -8.10
N ILE A 118 16.75 -9.77 -7.25
CA ILE A 118 15.71 -8.80 -6.89
C ILE A 118 16.33 -7.53 -6.28
N GLN A 119 17.31 -7.67 -5.39
CA GLN A 119 18.03 -6.53 -4.82
C GLN A 119 18.72 -5.67 -5.88
N GLY A 120 19.47 -6.29 -6.79
CA GLY A 120 20.16 -5.57 -7.85
C GLY A 120 19.18 -4.85 -8.78
N ALA A 121 18.09 -5.53 -9.16
CA ALA A 121 17.03 -4.95 -9.96
C ALA A 121 16.33 -3.77 -9.27
N LEU A 122 16.01 -3.88 -7.97
CA LEU A 122 15.41 -2.79 -7.18
C LEU A 122 16.34 -1.59 -7.04
N ILE A 123 17.64 -1.82 -6.78
CA ILE A 123 18.64 -0.74 -6.67
C ILE A 123 18.69 0.04 -7.99
N VAL A 124 18.80 -0.65 -9.13
CA VAL A 124 18.85 0.02 -10.45
C VAL A 124 17.52 0.70 -10.76
N ALA A 125 16.38 0.04 -10.54
CA ALA A 125 15.07 0.60 -10.83
C ALA A 125 14.74 1.82 -9.94
N SER A 126 15.25 1.87 -8.71
CA SER A 126 15.07 3.02 -7.80
C SER A 126 15.61 4.32 -8.38
N SER A 127 16.61 4.25 -9.28
CA SER A 127 17.14 5.43 -9.96
C SER A 127 16.06 6.19 -10.72
N VAL A 128 15.07 5.50 -11.30
CA VAL A 128 13.94 6.13 -12.01
C VAL A 128 13.11 6.98 -11.04
N GLN A 129 12.77 6.45 -9.86
CA GLN A 129 12.03 7.19 -8.84
C GLN A 129 12.81 8.40 -8.34
N ILE A 130 14.11 8.22 -8.07
CA ILE A 130 14.98 9.28 -7.56
C ILE A 130 15.11 10.39 -8.61
N ILE A 131 15.42 10.04 -9.86
CA ILE A 131 15.56 11.00 -10.95
C ILE A 131 14.24 11.73 -11.18
N LEU A 132 13.13 11.03 -11.37
CA LEU A 132 11.82 11.65 -11.66
C LEU A 132 11.28 12.48 -10.49
N GLY A 133 11.55 12.05 -9.25
CA GLY A 133 11.20 12.77 -8.04
C GLY A 133 12.01 14.06 -7.92
N TYR A 134 13.33 13.95 -7.71
CA TYR A 134 14.20 15.10 -7.41
C TYR A 134 14.39 16.08 -8.57
N SER A 135 14.24 15.65 -9.83
CA SER A 135 14.26 16.55 -10.99
C SER A 135 12.99 17.37 -11.16
N GLN A 136 11.96 17.14 -10.34
CA GLN A 136 10.62 17.72 -10.47
C GLN A 136 9.92 17.40 -11.82
N LEU A 137 10.44 16.46 -12.61
CA LEU A 137 9.79 16.00 -13.85
C LEU A 137 8.38 15.47 -13.55
N TRP A 138 8.20 14.76 -12.45
CA TRP A 138 6.89 14.30 -12.01
C TRP A 138 5.93 15.46 -11.69
N ALA A 139 6.44 16.55 -11.12
CA ALA A 139 5.65 17.76 -10.86
C ALA A 139 5.23 18.45 -12.16
N ILE A 140 6.06 18.42 -13.21
CA ILE A 140 5.70 18.89 -14.55
C ILE A 140 4.59 18.02 -15.13
N CYS A 141 4.72 16.68 -15.07
CA CYS A 141 3.67 15.75 -15.49
C CYS A 141 2.36 16.01 -14.73
N SER A 142 2.44 16.39 -13.46
CA SER A 142 1.25 16.70 -12.65
C SER A 142 0.43 17.89 -13.14
N ARG A 143 0.98 18.73 -14.04
CA ARG A 143 0.24 19.83 -14.67
C ARG A 143 -0.87 19.35 -15.60
N PHE A 144 -0.73 18.13 -16.14
CA PHE A 144 -1.77 17.51 -16.96
C PHE A 144 -2.90 16.90 -16.12
N PHE A 145 -2.77 16.90 -14.79
CA PHE A 145 -3.76 16.30 -13.89
C PHE A 145 -4.83 17.33 -13.52
N SER A 146 -6.09 16.94 -13.72
CA SER A 146 -7.29 17.61 -13.24
C SER A 146 -7.96 16.78 -12.12
N PRO A 147 -8.82 17.38 -11.28
CA PRO A 147 -9.68 16.64 -10.37
C PRO A 147 -10.49 15.54 -11.09
N LEU A 148 -10.99 15.84 -12.30
CA LEU A 148 -11.73 14.88 -13.14
C LEU A 148 -10.90 13.64 -13.47
N GLY A 149 -9.68 13.83 -13.98
CA GLY A 149 -8.80 12.72 -14.35
C GLY A 149 -8.28 11.93 -13.16
N MET A 150 -8.09 12.59 -12.02
CA MET A 150 -7.58 11.95 -10.80
C MET A 150 -8.64 11.18 -10.02
N ALA A 151 -9.91 11.54 -10.13
CA ALA A 151 -10.98 10.84 -9.40
C ALA A 151 -11.01 9.33 -9.73
N PRO A 152 -11.01 8.88 -11.00
CA PRO A 152 -10.90 7.46 -11.33
C PRO A 152 -9.60 6.81 -10.82
N VAL A 153 -8.46 7.50 -10.94
CA VAL A 153 -7.15 6.99 -10.51
C VAL A 153 -7.14 6.71 -9.02
N ILE A 154 -7.54 7.67 -8.20
CA ILE A 154 -7.61 7.52 -6.74
C ILE A 154 -8.65 6.44 -6.38
N SER A 155 -9.78 6.41 -7.08
CA SER A 155 -10.82 5.41 -6.84
C SER A 155 -10.30 3.99 -7.07
N LEU A 156 -9.51 3.81 -8.13
CA LEU A 156 -8.92 2.52 -8.51
C LEU A 156 -7.64 2.17 -7.76
N VAL A 157 -7.00 3.10 -7.04
CA VAL A 157 -6.03 2.75 -5.99
C VAL A 157 -6.72 1.93 -4.88
N GLY A 158 -7.97 2.24 -4.55
CA GLY A 158 -8.79 1.45 -3.63
C GLY A 158 -9.39 0.21 -4.29
N PHE A 159 -10.29 0.41 -5.26
CA PHE A 159 -11.02 -0.70 -5.90
C PHE A 159 -10.12 -1.67 -6.67
N GLY A 160 -8.97 -1.23 -7.20
CA GLY A 160 -8.02 -2.12 -7.90
C GLY A 160 -7.36 -3.18 -7.01
N LEU A 161 -7.57 -3.12 -5.69
CA LEU A 161 -7.10 -4.11 -4.73
C LEU A 161 -8.21 -5.10 -4.30
N LEU A 162 -9.32 -5.19 -5.06
CA LEU A 162 -10.50 -6.01 -4.74
C LEU A 162 -10.17 -7.48 -4.42
N ASP A 163 -9.17 -8.06 -5.09
CA ASP A 163 -8.77 -9.47 -4.91
C ASP A 163 -8.14 -9.77 -3.56
N ARG A 164 -7.63 -8.73 -2.90
CA ARG A 164 -7.04 -8.81 -1.57
C ARG A 164 -8.09 -8.64 -0.47
N GLY A 165 -9.30 -8.26 -0.84
CA GLY A 165 -10.45 -8.16 0.06
C GLY A 165 -11.24 -9.47 0.08
N PHE A 166 -12.44 -9.45 -0.50
CA PHE A 166 -13.42 -10.52 -0.32
C PHE A 166 -12.97 -11.89 -0.83
N PRO A 167 -12.22 -12.02 -1.95
CA PRO A 167 -11.73 -13.33 -2.37
C PRO A 167 -10.82 -14.02 -1.34
N VAL A 168 -10.05 -13.26 -0.55
CA VAL A 168 -9.26 -13.81 0.56
C VAL A 168 -10.15 -14.12 1.77
N VAL A 169 -11.17 -13.31 2.05
CA VAL A 169 -12.21 -13.61 3.06
C VAL A 169 -12.91 -14.94 2.73
N GLY A 170 -13.23 -15.17 1.47
CA GLY A 170 -13.88 -16.39 0.97
C GLY A 170 -13.08 -17.67 1.19
N ARG A 171 -11.76 -17.58 1.40
CA ARG A 171 -10.92 -18.74 1.74
C ARG A 171 -11.18 -19.27 3.16
N CYS A 172 -11.71 -18.43 4.05
CA CYS A 172 -12.15 -18.82 5.39
C CYS A 172 -13.31 -17.93 5.85
N VAL A 173 -14.52 -18.27 5.39
CA VAL A 173 -15.74 -17.49 5.65
C VAL A 173 -16.09 -17.44 7.13
N GLU A 174 -15.77 -18.49 7.87
CA GLU A 174 -16.08 -18.67 9.29
C GLU A 174 -15.36 -17.65 10.18
N ILE A 175 -14.19 -17.17 9.75
CA ILE A 175 -13.41 -16.14 10.46
C ILE A 175 -13.63 -14.78 9.79
N GLY A 176 -13.58 -14.73 8.46
CA GLY A 176 -13.58 -13.48 7.72
C GLY A 176 -14.92 -12.75 7.72
N ILE A 177 -16.06 -13.45 7.61
CA ILE A 177 -17.39 -12.80 7.65
C ILE A 177 -17.67 -12.21 9.04
N PRO A 178 -17.48 -12.94 10.16
CA PRO A 178 -17.62 -12.36 11.49
C PRO A 178 -16.71 -11.15 11.71
N MET A 179 -15.47 -11.19 11.21
CA MET A 179 -14.56 -10.04 11.26
C MET A 179 -15.11 -8.82 10.54
N LEU A 180 -15.60 -9.00 9.32
CA LEU A 180 -16.17 -7.90 8.52
C LEU A 180 -17.38 -7.28 9.22
N ILE A 181 -18.32 -8.11 9.69
CA ILE A 181 -19.53 -7.66 10.39
C ILE A 181 -19.16 -6.95 11.69
N LEU A 182 -18.28 -7.54 12.51
CA LEU A 182 -17.90 -6.98 13.80
C LEU A 182 -17.16 -5.65 13.64
N PHE A 183 -16.26 -5.55 12.65
CA PHE A 183 -15.55 -4.32 12.37
C PHE A 183 -16.49 -3.20 11.90
N ILE A 184 -17.46 -3.49 11.03
CA ILE A 184 -18.49 -2.52 10.61
C ILE A 184 -19.38 -2.13 11.81
N ALA A 185 -19.77 -3.10 12.64
CA ALA A 185 -20.59 -2.84 13.83
C ALA A 185 -19.88 -1.92 14.81
N PHE A 186 -18.62 -2.20 15.16
CA PHE A 186 -17.80 -1.36 16.06
C PHE A 186 -17.48 0.01 15.47
N SER A 187 -17.09 0.06 14.19
CA SER A 187 -16.68 1.32 13.56
C SER A 187 -17.84 2.23 13.18
N GLN A 188 -19.02 1.70 12.80
CA GLN A 188 -20.13 2.51 12.27
C GLN A 188 -21.39 2.55 13.13
N TYR A 189 -21.84 1.40 13.66
CA TYR A 189 -23.16 1.30 14.29
C TYR A 189 -23.13 1.53 15.80
N LEU A 190 -22.05 1.14 16.47
CA LEU A 190 -21.90 1.27 17.92
C LEU A 190 -21.39 2.65 18.36
N LYS A 191 -21.44 3.65 17.48
CA LYS A 191 -21.11 5.05 17.80
C LYS A 191 -22.00 5.64 18.89
N HIS A 192 -23.26 5.18 18.99
CA HIS A 192 -24.22 5.66 19.99
C HIS A 192 -24.15 4.93 21.34
N PHE A 193 -23.41 3.82 21.43
CA PHE A 193 -23.28 3.06 22.68
C PHE A 193 -22.12 3.64 23.51
N GLN A 194 -22.28 4.91 23.89
CA GLN A 194 -21.22 5.72 24.46
C GLN A 194 -21.43 5.85 25.97
N THR A 195 -20.74 5.00 26.75
CA THR A 195 -20.82 5.01 28.23
C THR A 195 -20.00 6.15 28.87
N ARG A 196 -19.14 6.83 28.09
CA ARG A 196 -18.32 7.99 28.47
C ARG A 196 -18.12 8.89 27.24
N ASP A 197 -17.96 10.21 27.42
CA ASP A 197 -17.76 11.25 26.37
C ASP A 197 -16.53 11.07 25.44
N ILE A 198 -15.95 9.87 25.34
CA ILE A 198 -14.82 9.53 24.49
C ILE A 198 -15.28 8.43 23.50
N PRO A 199 -15.19 8.63 22.18
CA PRO A 199 -15.61 7.65 21.18
C PRO A 199 -14.59 6.50 21.04
N VAL A 200 -14.40 5.72 22.11
CA VAL A 200 -13.42 4.62 22.19
C VAL A 200 -13.73 3.52 21.16
N LEU A 201 -15.01 3.14 21.00
CA LEU A 201 -15.42 2.07 20.08
C LEU A 201 -15.23 2.43 18.60
N GLU A 202 -15.44 3.69 18.22
CA GLU A 202 -15.24 4.17 16.84
C GLU A 202 -13.76 4.23 16.48
N ARG A 203 -12.92 4.76 17.37
CA ARG A 203 -11.47 4.94 17.13
C ARG A 203 -10.69 3.62 17.17
N PHE A 204 -11.04 2.73 18.09
CA PHE A 204 -10.33 1.46 18.34
C PHE A 204 -11.07 0.22 17.82
N GLY A 205 -12.09 0.41 16.97
CA GLY A 205 -12.90 -0.67 16.44
C GLY A 205 -12.09 -1.76 15.74
N LEU A 206 -10.96 -1.40 15.09
CA LEU A 206 -10.06 -2.37 14.46
C LEU A 206 -9.36 -3.24 15.50
N LEU A 207 -8.72 -2.65 16.52
CA LEU A 207 -8.02 -3.43 17.53
C LEU A 207 -8.98 -4.35 18.29
N LEU A 208 -10.16 -3.84 18.65
CA LEU A 208 -11.19 -4.63 19.34
C LEU A 208 -11.69 -5.78 18.48
N SER A 209 -11.99 -5.56 17.19
CA SER A 209 -12.45 -6.63 16.31
C SER A 209 -11.37 -7.68 16.05
N VAL A 210 -10.11 -7.25 15.82
CA VAL A 210 -8.98 -8.17 15.67
C VAL A 210 -8.81 -9.02 16.93
N MET A 211 -8.83 -8.43 18.13
CA MET A 211 -8.67 -9.20 19.38
C MET A 211 -9.77 -10.24 19.57
N VAL A 212 -11.03 -9.85 19.37
CA VAL A 212 -12.18 -10.76 19.54
C VAL A 212 -12.14 -11.89 18.52
N ILE A 213 -11.93 -11.57 17.24
CA ILE A 213 -11.95 -12.60 16.18
C ILE A 213 -10.69 -13.46 16.20
N TRP A 214 -9.55 -12.92 16.59
CA TRP A 214 -8.34 -13.72 16.74
C TRP A 214 -8.48 -14.73 17.88
N ALA A 215 -9.08 -14.33 19.01
CA ALA A 215 -9.42 -15.26 20.09
C ALA A 215 -10.44 -16.33 19.64
N TYR A 216 -11.46 -15.92 18.90
CA TYR A 216 -12.45 -16.83 18.30
C TYR A 216 -11.81 -17.83 17.32
N ALA A 217 -10.90 -17.38 16.45
CA ALA A 217 -10.16 -18.23 15.52
C ALA A 217 -9.29 -19.26 16.24
N HIS A 218 -8.66 -18.86 17.35
CA HIS A 218 -7.94 -19.78 18.23
C HIS A 218 -8.86 -20.83 18.86
N LEU A 219 -10.04 -20.42 19.35
CA LEU A 219 -11.03 -21.33 19.91
C LEU A 219 -11.50 -22.36 18.88
N LEU A 220 -11.81 -21.94 17.65
CA LEU A 220 -12.19 -22.83 16.55
C LEU A 220 -11.08 -23.81 16.17
N THR A 221 -9.83 -23.34 16.19
CA THR A 221 -8.67 -24.20 15.91
C THR A 221 -8.50 -25.25 17.04
N ALA A 222 -8.59 -24.82 18.29
CA ALA A 222 -8.43 -25.67 19.47
C ALA A 222 -9.58 -26.68 19.66
N SER A 223 -10.82 -26.30 19.36
CA SER A 223 -11.99 -27.18 19.40
C SER A 223 -11.95 -28.27 18.34
N GLY A 224 -11.02 -28.18 17.38
CA GLY A 224 -10.85 -29.17 16.32
C GLY A 224 -11.84 -29.01 15.18
N ALA A 225 -12.50 -27.85 15.06
CA ALA A 225 -13.48 -27.56 14.01
C ALA A 225 -12.92 -27.87 12.61
N TYR A 226 -11.63 -27.63 12.38
CA TYR A 226 -10.98 -27.83 11.08
C TYR A 226 -10.35 -29.22 10.87
N LYS A 227 -10.43 -30.17 11.81
CA LYS A 227 -9.71 -31.47 11.71
C LYS A 227 -10.15 -32.34 10.52
N HIS A 228 -11.41 -32.23 10.10
CA HIS A 228 -12.00 -33.03 9.02
C HIS A 228 -12.28 -32.22 7.74
N HIS A 229 -11.82 -30.97 7.68
CA HIS A 229 -12.00 -30.11 6.51
C HIS A 229 -10.89 -30.33 5.46
N PRO A 230 -11.12 -29.94 4.19
CA PRO A 230 -10.09 -30.00 3.15
C PRO A 230 -8.82 -29.27 3.54
N GLU A 231 -7.67 -29.75 3.04
CA GLU A 231 -6.35 -29.18 3.36
C GLU A 231 -6.27 -27.67 3.07
N LEU A 232 -6.90 -27.21 1.98
CA LEU A 232 -6.99 -25.80 1.63
C LEU A 232 -7.65 -24.95 2.73
N THR A 233 -8.78 -25.42 3.26
CA THR A 233 -9.48 -24.77 4.38
C THR A 233 -8.61 -24.80 5.63
N GLN A 234 -7.93 -25.91 5.90
CA GLN A 234 -7.02 -26.02 7.03
C GLN A 234 -5.83 -25.05 6.92
N MET A 235 -5.32 -24.78 5.71
CA MET A 235 -4.21 -23.85 5.48
C MET A 235 -4.61 -22.39 5.71
N HIS A 236 -5.85 -22.02 5.39
CA HIS A 236 -6.31 -20.64 5.51
C HIS A 236 -7.01 -20.30 6.82
N CYS A 237 -7.66 -21.28 7.46
CA CYS A 237 -8.45 -21.06 8.66
C CYS A 237 -7.73 -21.36 9.99
N ARG A 238 -6.72 -22.23 9.98
CA ARG A 238 -6.06 -22.64 11.23
C ARG A 238 -5.03 -21.62 11.70
N THR A 239 -4.97 -21.44 13.01
CA THR A 239 -4.01 -20.54 13.69
C THR A 239 -2.72 -21.24 14.13
N ASP A 240 -2.68 -22.58 14.14
CA ASP A 240 -1.60 -23.38 14.74
C ASP A 240 -0.52 -23.88 13.76
N LYS A 241 -0.65 -23.60 12.46
CA LYS A 241 0.30 -24.05 11.42
C LYS A 241 1.49 -23.10 11.20
N ALA A 242 1.48 -21.92 11.82
CA ALA A 242 2.53 -20.94 11.66
C ALA A 242 3.74 -21.28 12.55
N ASN A 243 4.67 -22.12 12.06
CA ASN A 243 6.00 -22.29 12.65
C ASN A 243 6.81 -20.97 12.70
N LEU A 244 6.23 -19.84 12.28
CA LEU A 244 6.78 -18.49 12.38
C LEU A 244 7.32 -18.19 13.78
N ILE A 245 6.60 -18.57 14.84
CA ILE A 245 7.01 -18.28 16.22
C ILE A 245 8.21 -19.12 16.62
N SER A 246 8.27 -20.41 16.25
CA SER A 246 9.42 -21.27 16.56
C SER A 246 10.65 -20.84 15.76
N SER A 247 10.47 -20.51 14.48
CA SER A 247 11.51 -20.09 13.53
C SER A 247 12.08 -18.70 13.80
N ALA A 248 11.32 -17.81 14.42
CA ALA A 248 11.78 -16.44 14.62
C ALA A 248 12.90 -16.34 15.68
N PRO A 249 14.02 -15.64 15.40
CA PRO A 249 14.99 -15.30 16.44
C PRO A 249 14.39 -14.29 17.43
N TRP A 250 14.91 -14.28 18.67
CA TRP A 250 14.49 -13.31 19.69
C TRP A 250 14.82 -11.87 19.31
N ILE A 251 16.06 -11.65 18.87
CA ILE A 251 16.57 -10.36 18.41
C ILE A 251 17.25 -10.58 17.07
N LYS A 252 16.82 -9.85 16.05
CA LYS A 252 17.51 -9.77 14.75
C LYS A 252 17.43 -8.35 14.25
N ILE A 253 18.57 -7.75 13.94
CA ILE A 253 18.62 -6.42 13.32
C ILE A 253 18.85 -6.63 11.82
N PRO A 254 17.89 -6.29 10.94
CA PRO A 254 18.12 -6.28 9.51
C PRO A 254 19.26 -5.33 9.16
N TYR A 255 20.15 -5.75 8.26
CA TYR A 255 21.29 -4.95 7.81
C TYR A 255 21.34 -4.91 6.28
N PRO A 256 21.95 -3.88 5.68
CA PRO A 256 22.12 -3.79 4.24
C PRO A 256 22.90 -5.00 3.69
N LEU A 257 22.49 -5.49 2.52
CA LEU A 257 23.12 -6.58 1.79
C LEU A 257 23.17 -7.91 2.56
N GLN A 258 22.18 -8.17 3.43
CA GLN A 258 22.14 -9.39 4.24
C GLN A 258 22.06 -10.70 3.45
N TRP A 259 21.61 -10.65 2.20
CA TRP A 259 21.52 -11.80 1.29
C TRP A 259 22.76 -11.96 0.40
N GLY A 260 23.79 -11.12 0.59
CA GLY A 260 25.01 -11.10 -0.23
C GLY A 260 25.07 -9.94 -1.21
N ALA A 261 26.12 -9.92 -2.04
CA ALA A 261 26.34 -8.86 -3.03
C ALA A 261 25.25 -8.89 -4.13
N PRO A 262 24.57 -7.78 -4.43
CA PRO A 262 23.51 -7.74 -5.44
C PRO A 262 24.03 -8.15 -6.82
N THR A 263 23.21 -8.86 -7.58
CA THR A 263 23.52 -9.22 -8.95
C THR A 263 22.74 -8.32 -9.90
N PHE A 264 23.43 -7.73 -10.87
CA PHE A 264 22.85 -6.78 -11.80
C PHE A 264 22.65 -7.43 -13.16
N ASP A 265 21.40 -7.69 -13.50
CA ASP A 265 20.98 -8.08 -14.85
C ASP A 265 20.11 -6.97 -15.45
N ALA A 266 20.37 -6.63 -16.72
CA ALA A 266 19.66 -5.56 -17.39
C ALA A 266 18.18 -5.90 -17.62
N GLY A 267 17.87 -7.15 -17.97
CA GLY A 267 16.50 -7.61 -18.18
C GLY A 267 15.67 -7.52 -16.91
N HIS A 268 16.24 -7.98 -15.78
CA HIS A 268 15.62 -7.87 -14.45
C HIS A 268 15.38 -6.41 -14.07
N ALA A 269 16.36 -5.53 -14.31
CA ALA A 269 16.25 -4.11 -14.00
C ALA A 269 15.16 -3.41 -14.82
N PHE A 270 15.05 -3.65 -16.13
CA PHE A 270 14.03 -3.03 -16.98
C PHE A 270 12.61 -3.45 -16.61
N GLY A 271 12.38 -4.73 -16.32
CA GLY A 271 11.09 -5.21 -15.81
C GLY A 271 10.72 -4.52 -14.48
N MET A 272 11.70 -4.38 -13.59
CA MET A 272 11.52 -3.73 -12.30
C MET A 272 11.23 -2.22 -12.41
N MET A 273 11.79 -1.52 -13.41
CA MET A 273 11.50 -0.10 -13.67
C MET A 273 10.03 0.14 -13.95
N ALA A 274 9.33 -0.79 -14.62
CA ALA A 274 7.90 -0.67 -14.87
C ALA A 274 7.10 -0.70 -13.55
N ALA A 275 7.45 -1.58 -12.61
CA ALA A 275 6.84 -1.62 -11.29
C ALA A 275 7.08 -0.33 -10.49
N VAL A 276 8.27 0.29 -10.64
CA VAL A 276 8.54 1.60 -10.03
C VAL A 276 7.61 2.67 -10.59
N LEU A 277 7.40 2.73 -11.90
CA LEU A 277 6.47 3.70 -12.52
C LEU A 277 5.03 3.49 -12.05
N VAL A 278 4.57 2.23 -11.99
CA VAL A 278 3.26 1.87 -11.44
C VAL A 278 3.14 2.33 -9.98
N SER A 279 4.13 2.00 -9.15
CA SER A 279 4.18 2.39 -7.74
C SER A 279 4.14 3.92 -7.56
N MET A 280 4.77 4.68 -8.45
CA MET A 280 4.73 6.14 -8.44
C MET A 280 3.31 6.69 -8.72
N ILE A 281 2.57 6.10 -9.67
CA ILE A 281 1.18 6.48 -9.96
C ILE A 281 0.29 6.14 -8.77
N GLU A 282 0.41 4.92 -8.23
CA GLU A 282 -0.31 4.46 -7.04
C GLU A 282 -0.07 5.38 -5.84
N SER A 283 1.21 5.65 -5.53
CA SER A 283 1.60 6.57 -4.46
C SER A 283 1.05 7.98 -4.67
N THR A 284 1.01 8.48 -5.90
CA THR A 284 0.45 9.81 -6.20
C THR A 284 -1.05 9.87 -5.92
N GLY A 285 -1.80 8.82 -6.29
CA GLY A 285 -3.22 8.70 -5.95
C GLY A 285 -3.43 8.60 -4.44
N ALA A 286 -2.64 7.77 -3.77
CA ALA A 286 -2.66 7.56 -2.33
C ALA A 286 -2.34 8.84 -1.53
N TYR A 287 -1.31 9.60 -1.91
CA TYR A 287 -1.00 10.88 -1.26
C TYR A 287 -2.14 11.90 -1.39
N LYS A 288 -2.83 11.94 -2.54
CA LYS A 288 -3.99 12.82 -2.74
C LYS A 288 -5.20 12.39 -1.91
N ALA A 289 -5.42 11.09 -1.76
CA ALA A 289 -6.45 10.57 -0.85
C ALA A 289 -6.12 10.93 0.61
N ALA A 290 -4.88 10.68 1.04
CA ALA A 290 -4.41 10.99 2.38
C ALA A 290 -4.50 12.49 2.68
N SER A 291 -4.09 13.36 1.76
CA SER A 291 -4.17 14.81 1.94
C SER A 291 -5.62 15.28 2.04
N ARG A 292 -6.53 14.69 1.23
CA ARG A 292 -7.97 14.99 1.30
C ARG A 292 -8.58 14.62 2.65
N LEU A 293 -8.26 13.43 3.17
CA LEU A 293 -8.74 12.97 4.47
C LEU A 293 -8.11 13.75 5.64
N ALA A 294 -6.82 14.05 5.56
CA ALA A 294 -6.09 14.80 6.59
C ALA A 294 -6.23 16.34 6.46
N SER A 295 -7.03 16.81 5.50
CA SER A 295 -7.26 18.23 5.18
C SER A 295 -6.01 19.06 4.84
N ALA A 296 -4.94 18.38 4.39
CA ALA A 296 -3.71 18.97 3.86
C ALA A 296 -3.77 19.19 2.36
N THR A 297 -2.96 20.12 1.88
CA THR A 297 -2.64 20.27 0.45
C THR A 297 -1.80 19.10 -0.05
N PRO A 298 -2.03 18.57 -1.26
CA PRO A 298 -1.22 17.48 -1.80
C PRO A 298 0.23 17.94 -2.07
N PRO A 299 1.26 17.27 -1.52
CA PRO A 299 2.66 17.59 -1.77
C PRO A 299 3.20 16.85 -3.00
N PRO A 300 4.32 17.32 -3.59
CA PRO A 300 5.03 16.59 -4.63
C PRO A 300 5.73 15.35 -4.06
N ALA A 301 5.62 14.21 -4.76
CA ALA A 301 6.17 12.94 -4.32
C ALA A 301 7.69 12.85 -4.61
N HIS A 302 8.49 12.80 -3.55
CA HIS A 302 9.93 12.53 -3.59
C HIS A 302 10.22 11.38 -2.62
N GLY A 303 11.11 10.46 -2.98
CA GLY A 303 11.42 9.34 -2.10
C GLY A 303 12.65 8.55 -2.56
N ILE A 304 13.36 8.01 -1.57
CA ILE A 304 14.48 7.07 -1.73
C ILE A 304 14.12 5.67 -1.22
N GLY A 305 12.84 5.41 -0.92
CA GLY A 305 12.41 4.21 -0.22
C GLY A 305 12.74 2.91 -0.95
N ILE A 306 12.55 2.89 -2.28
CA ILE A 306 12.86 1.72 -3.12
C ILE A 306 14.36 1.43 -3.16
N LEU A 307 15.21 2.45 -3.04
CA LEU A 307 16.65 2.24 -2.91
C LEU A 307 16.97 1.51 -1.61
N LEU A 308 16.36 1.92 -0.50
CA LEU A 308 16.53 1.26 0.80
C LEU A 308 15.99 -0.18 0.77
N ASP A 309 14.87 -0.41 0.10
CA ASP A 309 14.31 -1.74 -0.14
C ASP A 309 15.31 -2.66 -0.87
N GLY A 310 15.94 -2.16 -1.93
CA GLY A 310 16.98 -2.90 -2.66
C GLY A 310 18.26 -3.11 -1.83
N MET A 311 18.68 -2.11 -1.04
CA MET A 311 19.87 -2.21 -0.19
C MET A 311 19.69 -3.25 0.93
N PHE A 312 18.56 -3.25 1.63
CA PHE A 312 18.29 -4.21 2.72
C PHE A 312 17.75 -5.55 2.22
N GLY A 313 17.23 -5.60 1.00
CA GLY A 313 16.65 -6.79 0.39
C GLY A 313 15.32 -7.17 1.01
N THR A 314 14.32 -6.33 0.81
CA THR A 314 12.94 -6.51 1.30
C THR A 314 12.07 -7.44 0.45
N ALA A 315 12.65 -8.08 -0.58
CA ALA A 315 12.00 -8.86 -1.64
C ALA A 315 11.03 -8.08 -2.55
N THR A 316 10.47 -6.95 -2.11
CA THR A 316 9.60 -6.08 -2.92
C THR A 316 9.92 -4.61 -2.69
N GLY A 317 9.61 -3.75 -3.66
CA GLY A 317 9.66 -2.30 -3.48
C GLY A 317 8.52 -1.76 -2.62
N SER A 318 8.71 -0.59 -2.04
CA SER A 318 7.73 0.08 -1.19
C SER A 318 6.79 1.02 -1.95
N THR A 319 5.57 1.16 -1.43
CA THR A 319 4.57 2.17 -1.84
C THR A 319 3.79 2.67 -0.61
N VAL A 320 2.95 3.68 -0.81
CA VAL A 320 2.04 4.15 0.24
C VAL A 320 0.98 3.08 0.53
N SER A 321 0.84 2.71 1.80
CA SER A 321 -0.15 1.72 2.26
C SER A 321 -1.58 2.28 2.14
N VAL A 322 -2.36 1.69 1.24
CA VAL A 322 -3.73 2.11 0.92
C VAL A 322 -4.67 1.78 2.08
N GLU A 323 -4.50 0.62 2.69
CA GLU A 323 -5.24 0.18 3.87
C GLU A 323 -5.10 1.15 5.04
N ASN A 324 -3.90 1.71 5.25
CA ASN A 324 -3.65 2.68 6.32
C ASN A 324 -4.26 4.06 6.04
N ILE A 325 -4.40 4.45 4.77
CA ILE A 325 -5.17 5.65 4.39
C ILE A 325 -6.66 5.44 4.65
N GLY A 326 -7.19 4.26 4.31
CA GLY A 326 -8.56 3.88 4.65
C GLY A 326 -8.80 3.97 6.16
N LEU A 327 -7.80 3.52 6.95
CA LEU A 327 -7.88 3.57 8.41
C LEU A 327 -7.93 5.00 8.93
N LEU A 328 -7.14 5.91 8.36
CA LEU A 328 -7.19 7.34 8.68
C LEU A 328 -8.59 7.93 8.44
N GLY A 329 -9.26 7.52 7.36
CA GLY A 329 -10.64 7.94 7.09
C GLY A 329 -11.68 7.31 8.02
N SER A 330 -11.45 6.07 8.46
CA SER A 330 -12.33 5.36 9.39
C SER A 330 -12.23 5.90 10.82
N THR A 331 -11.01 6.16 11.31
CA THR A 331 -10.76 6.67 12.67
C THR A 331 -10.89 8.19 12.76
N ARG A 332 -10.84 8.89 11.63
CA ARG A 332 -10.87 10.36 11.54
C ARG A 332 -9.71 11.02 12.29
N VAL A 333 -8.57 10.33 12.38
CA VAL A 333 -7.34 10.81 13.02
C VAL A 333 -6.23 10.98 11.98
N GLY A 334 -6.01 12.23 11.54
CA GLY A 334 -4.96 12.59 10.58
C GLY A 334 -3.61 12.96 11.22
N SER A 335 -3.37 12.63 12.49
CA SER A 335 -2.17 13.04 13.22
C SER A 335 -0.90 12.37 12.70
N ARG A 336 0.14 13.18 12.42
CA ARG A 336 1.46 12.66 12.00
C ARG A 336 2.17 11.87 13.08
N ARG A 337 2.01 12.30 14.34
CA ARG A 337 2.65 11.65 15.49
C ARG A 337 2.21 10.20 15.62
N VAL A 338 0.93 9.92 15.37
CA VAL A 338 0.38 8.56 15.39
C VAL A 338 1.11 7.66 14.39
N ILE A 339 1.34 8.16 13.17
CA ILE A 339 2.03 7.42 12.11
C ILE A 339 3.53 7.24 12.42
N GLN A 340 4.18 8.24 13.03
CA GLN A 340 5.57 8.12 13.50
C GLN A 340 5.69 7.08 14.62
N ILE A 341 4.73 7.01 15.54
CA ILE A 341 4.68 5.97 16.58
C ILE A 341 4.46 4.59 15.94
N SER A 342 3.57 4.48 14.94
CA SER A 342 3.39 3.26 14.16
C SER A 342 4.70 2.78 13.53
N ALA A 343 5.49 3.70 12.95
CA ALA A 343 6.79 3.38 12.38
C ALA A 343 7.79 2.91 13.45
N GLY A 344 7.74 3.50 14.64
CA GLY A 344 8.48 3.02 15.81
C GLY A 344 8.11 1.58 16.18
N PHE A 345 6.81 1.24 16.19
CA PHE A 345 6.37 -0.15 16.41
C PHE A 345 6.83 -1.10 15.31
N MET A 346 6.78 -0.69 14.04
CA MET A 346 7.28 -1.50 12.92
C MET A 346 8.76 -1.84 13.11
N ILE A 347 9.61 -0.85 13.44
CA ILE A 347 11.04 -1.07 13.70
C ILE A 347 11.24 -1.94 14.94
N PHE A 348 10.54 -1.65 16.04
CA PHE A 348 10.68 -2.35 17.30
C PHE A 348 10.31 -3.84 17.17
N PHE A 349 9.15 -4.15 16.59
CA PHE A 349 8.71 -5.54 16.41
C PHE A 349 9.41 -6.26 15.26
N ALA A 350 10.00 -5.54 14.30
CA ALA A 350 10.90 -6.15 13.33
C ALA A 350 12.21 -6.63 13.98
N ILE A 351 12.72 -5.89 14.97
CA ILE A 351 13.92 -6.28 15.73
C ILE A 351 13.61 -7.42 16.69
N LEU A 352 12.48 -7.36 17.39
CA LEU A 352 12.04 -8.36 18.35
C LEU A 352 11.24 -9.48 17.67
N GLY A 353 11.96 -10.36 16.99
CA GLY A 353 11.39 -11.30 16.03
C GLY A 353 10.28 -12.21 16.56
N LYS A 354 10.36 -12.69 17.81
CA LYS A 354 9.31 -13.52 18.43
C LYS A 354 7.98 -12.75 18.58
N PHE A 355 8.04 -11.50 19.00
CA PHE A 355 6.85 -10.65 19.15
C PHE A 355 6.29 -10.27 17.78
N GLY A 356 7.15 -9.93 16.81
CA GLY A 356 6.74 -9.73 15.43
C GLY A 356 6.06 -10.96 14.83
N ALA A 357 6.61 -12.16 15.10
CA ALA A 357 6.06 -13.43 14.64
C ALA A 357 4.71 -13.78 15.29
N LEU A 358 4.51 -13.40 16.57
CA LEU A 358 3.22 -13.54 17.25
C LEU A 358 2.13 -12.77 16.50
N PHE A 359 2.34 -11.49 16.20
CA PHE A 359 1.34 -10.71 15.46
C PHE A 359 1.26 -11.12 13.98
N ALA A 360 2.34 -11.63 13.40
CA ALA A 360 2.33 -12.18 12.04
C ALA A 360 1.54 -13.51 11.94
N SER A 361 1.24 -14.17 13.07
CA SER A 361 0.39 -15.37 13.10
C SER A 361 -1.10 -15.08 12.97
N ILE A 362 -1.50 -13.79 12.99
CA ILE A 362 -2.89 -13.38 12.76
C ILE A 362 -3.32 -13.87 11.36
N PRO A 363 -4.43 -14.63 11.25
CA PRO A 363 -4.91 -15.14 9.97
C PRO A 363 -5.12 -14.04 8.92
N PHE A 364 -4.70 -14.31 7.68
CA PHE A 364 -4.83 -13.38 6.55
C PHE A 364 -6.28 -12.97 6.26
N THR A 365 -7.25 -13.82 6.58
CA THR A 365 -8.67 -13.54 6.41
C THR A 365 -9.16 -12.41 7.31
N ILE A 366 -8.54 -12.19 8.47
CA ILE A 366 -8.85 -11.07 9.37
C ILE A 366 -8.41 -9.74 8.71
N PHE A 367 -7.20 -9.68 8.18
CA PHE A 367 -6.71 -8.50 7.46
C PHE A 367 -7.54 -8.23 6.21
N ALA A 368 -7.84 -9.26 5.42
CA ALA A 368 -8.64 -9.14 4.21
C ALA A 368 -10.06 -8.58 4.49
N ALA A 369 -10.69 -8.99 5.59
CA ALA A 369 -11.99 -8.45 6.00
C ALA A 369 -11.91 -6.95 6.32
N ILE A 370 -10.83 -6.50 6.99
CA ILE A 370 -10.61 -5.06 7.23
C ILE A 370 -10.37 -4.34 5.90
N TYR A 371 -9.57 -4.92 5.00
CA TYR A 371 -9.24 -4.35 3.70
C TYR A 371 -10.47 -4.08 2.84
N CYS A 372 -11.50 -4.94 2.90
CA CYS A 372 -12.78 -4.69 2.22
C CYS A 372 -13.37 -3.31 2.56
N VAL A 373 -13.31 -2.90 3.82
CA VAL A 373 -13.82 -1.60 4.26
C VAL A 373 -12.83 -0.48 3.94
N MET A 374 -11.52 -0.69 4.22
CA MET A 374 -10.50 0.33 4.01
C MET A 374 -10.36 0.73 2.54
N PHE A 375 -10.28 -0.25 1.63
CA PHE A 375 -10.17 0.00 0.19
C PHE A 375 -11.42 0.66 -0.37
N GLY A 376 -12.61 0.27 0.09
CA GLY A 376 -13.86 0.94 -0.28
C GLY A 376 -13.92 2.39 0.18
N LEU A 377 -13.39 2.70 1.36
CA LEU A 377 -13.29 4.07 1.87
C LEU A 377 -12.34 4.91 1.01
N VAL A 378 -11.14 4.42 0.70
CA VAL A 378 -10.20 5.12 -0.18
C VAL A 378 -10.81 5.34 -1.56
N ALA A 379 -11.51 4.33 -2.09
CA ALA A 379 -12.19 4.46 -3.37
C ALA A 379 -13.23 5.60 -3.37
N SER A 380 -14.02 5.68 -2.29
CA SER A 380 -15.01 6.74 -2.08
C SER A 380 -14.36 8.12 -1.94
N VAL A 381 -13.18 8.22 -1.31
CA VAL A 381 -12.40 9.47 -1.28
C VAL A 381 -12.00 9.90 -2.70
N GLY A 382 -11.63 8.96 -3.57
CA GLY A 382 -11.38 9.24 -4.98
C GLY A 382 -12.59 9.85 -5.69
N LEU A 383 -13.76 9.23 -5.53
CA LEU A 383 -15.02 9.73 -6.09
C LEU A 383 -15.41 11.10 -5.53
N SER A 384 -15.04 11.41 -4.29
CA SER A 384 -15.33 12.72 -3.69
C SER A 384 -14.68 13.89 -4.45
N PHE A 385 -13.62 13.66 -5.23
CA PHE A 385 -13.02 14.71 -6.07
C PHE A 385 -13.93 15.17 -7.22
N LEU A 386 -14.94 14.38 -7.59
CA LEU A 386 -15.92 14.75 -8.61
C LEU A 386 -16.80 15.93 -8.19
N GLN A 387 -16.93 16.21 -6.89
CA GLN A 387 -17.65 17.39 -6.40
C GLN A 387 -17.02 18.71 -6.84
N PHE A 388 -15.74 18.69 -7.27
CA PHE A 388 -15.02 19.85 -7.78
C PHE A 388 -15.11 19.98 -9.31
N THR A 389 -15.91 19.13 -9.95
CA THR A 389 -16.09 19.06 -11.40
C THR A 389 -17.56 19.19 -11.76
N ASP A 390 -17.86 19.64 -12.98
CA ASP A 390 -19.24 19.71 -13.47
C ASP A 390 -19.67 18.33 -14.02
N MET A 391 -20.42 17.59 -13.21
CA MET A 391 -20.92 16.26 -13.56
C MET A 391 -22.18 16.29 -14.44
N ASN A 392 -22.69 17.47 -14.83
CA ASN A 392 -23.76 17.58 -15.83
C ASN A 392 -23.22 17.51 -17.27
N SER A 393 -21.90 17.67 -17.45
CA SER A 393 -21.26 17.57 -18.75
C SER A 393 -21.12 16.11 -19.19
N MET A 394 -21.69 15.76 -20.35
CA MET A 394 -21.58 14.41 -20.93
C MET A 394 -20.12 13.99 -21.18
N ARG A 395 -19.25 14.96 -21.51
CA ARG A 395 -17.80 14.75 -21.63
C ARG A 395 -17.22 14.22 -20.33
N ASN A 396 -17.54 14.86 -19.20
CA ASN A 396 -16.99 14.48 -17.89
C ASN A 396 -17.53 13.11 -17.44
N LEU A 397 -18.83 12.86 -17.62
CA LEU A 397 -19.43 11.55 -17.37
C LEU A 397 -18.77 10.45 -18.20
N PHE A 398 -18.51 10.70 -19.49
CA PHE A 398 -17.84 9.77 -20.38
C PHE A 398 -16.41 9.48 -19.91
N ILE A 399 -15.59 10.50 -19.61
CA ILE A 399 -14.22 10.33 -19.15
C ILE A 399 -14.17 9.49 -17.87
N VAL A 400 -15.00 9.81 -16.88
CA VAL A 400 -15.03 9.10 -15.59
C VAL A 400 -15.49 7.65 -15.78
N GLY A 401 -16.61 7.45 -16.49
CA GLY A 401 -17.17 6.12 -16.71
C GLY A 401 -16.23 5.19 -17.48
N VAL A 402 -15.66 5.65 -18.59
CA VAL A 402 -14.72 4.87 -19.39
C VAL A 402 -13.44 4.56 -18.62
N SER A 403 -12.89 5.54 -17.88
CA SER A 403 -11.66 5.34 -17.11
C SER A 403 -11.84 4.34 -15.97
N LEU A 404 -12.98 4.40 -15.25
CA LEU A 404 -13.29 3.43 -14.19
C LEU A 404 -13.52 2.03 -14.75
N PHE A 405 -14.29 1.90 -15.84
CA PHE A 405 -14.60 0.61 -16.44
C PHE A 405 -13.35 -0.06 -17.02
N LEU A 406 -12.56 0.64 -17.83
CA LEU A 406 -11.33 0.10 -18.42
C LEU A 406 -10.25 -0.15 -17.37
N GLY A 407 -10.17 0.70 -16.34
CA GLY A 407 -9.24 0.53 -15.24
C GLY A 407 -9.52 -0.69 -14.37
N LEU A 408 -10.72 -1.28 -14.41
CA LEU A 408 -11.02 -2.57 -13.77
C LEU A 408 -10.96 -3.73 -14.77
N SER A 409 -11.53 -3.56 -15.96
CA SER A 409 -11.69 -4.66 -16.93
C SER A 409 -10.38 -5.09 -17.58
N ILE A 410 -9.46 -4.17 -17.87
CA ILE A 410 -8.17 -4.53 -18.49
C ILE A 410 -7.30 -5.34 -17.51
N PRO A 411 -7.07 -4.91 -16.26
CA PRO A 411 -6.35 -5.73 -15.30
C PRO A 411 -6.98 -7.10 -15.07
N GLU A 412 -8.31 -7.18 -15.03
CA GLU A 412 -9.01 -8.45 -14.85
C GLU A 412 -8.77 -9.38 -16.04
N TYR A 413 -8.87 -8.87 -17.28
CA TYR A 413 -8.51 -9.64 -18.48
C TYR A 413 -7.06 -10.16 -18.40
N PHE A 414 -6.10 -9.30 -18.01
CA PHE A 414 -4.69 -9.73 -17.89
C PHE A 414 -4.52 -10.85 -16.86
N ARG A 415 -5.27 -10.79 -15.75
CA ARG A 415 -5.23 -11.81 -14.71
C ARG A 415 -5.87 -13.12 -15.13
N GLU A 416 -7.09 -13.08 -15.63
CA GLU A 416 -7.82 -14.26 -16.10
C GLU A 416 -7.04 -14.96 -17.20
N TYR A 417 -6.51 -14.21 -18.16
CA TYR A 417 -5.68 -14.75 -19.22
C TYR A 417 -4.43 -15.43 -18.66
N THR A 418 -3.70 -14.79 -17.74
CA THR A 418 -2.51 -15.38 -17.12
C THR A 418 -2.85 -16.68 -16.38
N SER A 419 -4.00 -16.72 -15.71
CA SER A 419 -4.46 -17.91 -14.99
C SER A 419 -4.86 -19.06 -15.92
N ALA A 420 -5.46 -18.76 -17.08
CA ALA A 420 -5.93 -19.75 -18.03
C ALA A 420 -4.81 -20.26 -18.96
N ALA A 421 -3.96 -19.35 -19.45
CA ALA A 421 -2.91 -19.66 -20.42
C ALA A 421 -1.57 -20.06 -19.76
N LEU A 422 -1.45 -19.94 -18.43
CA LEU A 422 -0.20 -20.12 -17.65
C LEU A 422 0.96 -19.20 -18.10
N HIS A 423 0.66 -18.21 -18.94
CA HIS A 423 1.58 -17.16 -19.35
C HIS A 423 0.81 -15.85 -19.49
N SER A 424 1.49 -14.73 -19.32
CA SER A 424 0.88 -13.41 -19.42
C SER A 424 0.47 -13.07 -20.87
N PRO A 425 -0.48 -12.15 -21.10
CA PRO A 425 -0.92 -11.76 -22.45
C PRO A 425 0.20 -11.22 -23.33
N ALA A 426 1.07 -10.37 -22.78
CA ALA A 426 2.28 -9.97 -23.49
C ALA A 426 3.32 -11.10 -23.36
N HIS A 427 3.46 -11.88 -24.43
CA HIS A 427 4.38 -13.01 -24.51
C HIS A 427 5.22 -12.95 -25.80
N THR A 428 6.24 -12.11 -25.78
CA THR A 428 7.25 -11.97 -26.83
C THR A 428 8.56 -12.64 -26.43
N LYS A 429 9.53 -12.72 -27.37
CA LYS A 429 10.90 -13.20 -27.05
C LYS A 429 11.68 -12.24 -26.13
N ALA A 430 11.18 -11.02 -25.91
CA ALA A 430 11.80 -10.03 -25.02
C ALA A 430 11.13 -10.06 -23.64
N GLY A 431 11.69 -10.81 -22.69
CA GLY A 431 11.14 -10.96 -21.33
C GLY A 431 10.93 -9.62 -20.61
N TRP A 432 11.92 -8.72 -20.68
CA TRP A 432 11.83 -7.38 -20.09
C TRP A 432 10.66 -6.54 -20.64
N PHE A 433 10.31 -6.71 -21.92
CA PHE A 433 9.21 -6.01 -22.56
C PHE A 433 7.86 -6.58 -22.12
N ASN A 434 7.79 -7.91 -22.00
CA ASN A 434 6.63 -8.59 -21.45
C ASN A 434 6.37 -8.10 -20.03
N ASP A 435 7.40 -8.09 -19.17
CA ASP A 435 7.28 -7.64 -17.79
C ASP A 435 6.79 -6.21 -17.71
N LEU A 436 7.30 -5.33 -18.58
CA LEU A 436 6.87 -3.95 -18.64
C LEU A 436 5.37 -3.82 -18.98
N LEU A 437 4.91 -4.44 -20.05
CA LEU A 437 3.52 -4.36 -20.47
C LEU A 437 2.59 -5.00 -19.45
N ASN A 438 2.92 -6.20 -18.99
CA ASN A 438 2.09 -6.94 -18.05
C ASN A 438 1.99 -6.20 -16.71
N THR A 439 3.08 -5.57 -16.23
CA THR A 439 3.05 -4.78 -14.98
C THR A 439 2.17 -3.54 -15.10
N ILE A 440 2.26 -2.82 -16.23
CA ILE A 440 1.46 -1.61 -16.47
C ILE A 440 -0.03 -1.93 -16.57
N PHE A 441 -0.39 -2.92 -17.39
CA PHE A 441 -1.80 -3.24 -17.66
C PHE A 441 -2.48 -4.05 -16.56
N LEU A 442 -1.71 -4.70 -15.67
CA LEU A 442 -2.25 -5.35 -14.47
C LEU A 442 -2.52 -4.34 -13.33
N SER A 443 -2.03 -3.10 -13.43
CA SER A 443 -2.31 -2.07 -12.42
C SER A 443 -3.54 -1.23 -12.79
N SER A 444 -4.65 -1.47 -12.08
CA SER A 444 -5.88 -0.69 -12.22
C SER A 444 -5.69 0.83 -12.17
N PRO A 445 -5.00 1.41 -11.17
CA PRO A 445 -4.81 2.86 -11.13
C PRO A 445 -3.94 3.39 -12.28
N THR A 446 -3.00 2.57 -12.78
CA THR A 446 -2.17 2.94 -13.93
C THR A 446 -2.99 2.97 -15.22
N VAL A 447 -3.82 1.95 -15.47
CA VAL A 447 -4.71 1.93 -16.63
C VAL A 447 -5.70 3.10 -16.57
N ALA A 448 -6.30 3.33 -15.41
CA ALA A 448 -7.19 4.47 -15.17
C ALA A 448 -6.50 5.79 -15.50
N PHE A 449 -5.25 5.93 -15.08
CA PHE A 449 -4.45 7.13 -15.28
C PHE A 449 -4.17 7.37 -16.76
N LEU A 450 -3.75 6.33 -17.50
CA LEU A 450 -3.49 6.44 -18.93
C LEU A 450 -4.75 6.86 -19.69
N VAL A 451 -5.89 6.23 -19.41
CA VAL A 451 -7.16 6.53 -20.07
C VAL A 451 -7.66 7.92 -19.68
N SER A 452 -7.70 8.24 -18.38
CA SER A 452 -8.30 9.48 -17.89
C SER A 452 -7.51 10.71 -18.30
N VAL A 453 -6.17 10.65 -18.21
CA VAL A 453 -5.29 11.74 -18.63
C VAL A 453 -5.32 11.92 -20.14
N PHE A 454 -5.34 10.83 -20.90
CA PHE A 454 -5.45 10.92 -22.36
C PHE A 454 -6.77 11.57 -22.78
N LEU A 455 -7.90 11.07 -22.30
CA LEU A 455 -9.22 11.60 -22.68
C LEU A 455 -9.43 13.04 -22.19
N ASP A 456 -9.04 13.37 -20.95
CA ASP A 456 -9.24 14.71 -20.40
C ASP A 456 -8.39 15.80 -21.09
N ASN A 457 -7.26 15.43 -21.70
CA ASN A 457 -6.41 16.38 -22.42
C ASN A 457 -6.62 16.38 -23.93
N THR A 458 -7.39 15.44 -24.48
CA THR A 458 -7.67 15.36 -25.93
C THR A 458 -9.10 15.78 -26.28
N LEU A 459 -10.10 15.42 -25.46
CA LEU A 459 -11.50 15.78 -25.70
C LEU A 459 -11.77 17.21 -25.25
N ASP A 460 -12.12 18.09 -26.20
CA ASP A 460 -12.62 19.46 -25.99
C ASP A 460 -11.93 20.21 -24.85
N TYR A 461 -10.59 20.15 -24.80
CA TYR A 461 -9.82 20.59 -23.63
C TYR A 461 -9.81 22.13 -23.46
N LYS A 462 -9.95 22.88 -24.57
CA LYS A 462 -9.69 24.33 -24.61
C LYS A 462 -10.63 25.15 -23.71
N ASP A 463 -11.90 24.76 -23.64
CA ASP A 463 -12.93 25.48 -22.88
C ASP A 463 -13.37 24.76 -21.60
N SER A 464 -12.90 23.53 -21.38
CA SER A 464 -13.34 22.67 -20.27
C SER A 464 -12.55 22.87 -18.95
N ALA A 465 -11.68 23.88 -18.87
CA ALA A 465 -10.86 24.12 -17.68
C ALA A 465 -11.71 24.29 -16.41
N LYS A 466 -12.84 25.02 -16.50
CA LYS A 466 -13.78 25.21 -15.40
C LYS A 466 -14.53 23.92 -15.09
N GLU A 467 -15.03 23.23 -16.11
CA GLU A 467 -15.80 21.98 -15.98
C GLU A 467 -14.98 20.86 -15.33
N ARG A 468 -13.69 20.73 -15.67
CA ARG A 468 -12.83 19.67 -15.12
C ARG A 468 -12.21 20.00 -13.76
N GLY A 469 -12.54 21.15 -13.16
CA GLY A 469 -12.12 21.54 -11.81
C GLY A 469 -10.73 22.18 -11.70
N MET A 470 -10.15 22.67 -12.80
CA MET A 470 -8.80 23.28 -12.77
C MET A 470 -8.68 24.53 -11.89
N PRO A 471 -9.66 25.47 -11.84
CA PRO A 471 -9.56 26.64 -10.97
C PRO A 471 -9.43 26.27 -9.48
N TRP A 472 -10.10 25.19 -9.06
CA TRP A 472 -9.97 24.66 -7.72
C TRP A 472 -8.58 24.06 -7.50
N TRP A 473 -8.09 23.26 -8.47
CA TRP A 473 -6.80 22.58 -8.40
C TRP A 473 -5.59 23.52 -8.44
N ALA A 474 -5.71 24.66 -9.14
CA ALA A 474 -4.61 25.61 -9.35
C ALA A 474 -4.03 26.16 -8.04
N LYS A 475 -4.87 26.36 -7.02
CA LYS A 475 -4.46 26.84 -5.69
C LYS A 475 -3.51 25.88 -4.97
N PHE A 476 -3.56 24.60 -5.32
CA PHE A 476 -2.75 23.55 -4.69
C PHE A 476 -1.51 23.17 -5.49
N ARG A 477 -1.25 23.84 -6.63
CA ARG A 477 -0.08 23.56 -7.49
C ARG A 477 1.18 24.27 -7.05
N THR A 478 1.06 25.34 -6.25
CA THR A 478 2.20 26.12 -5.77
C THR A 478 2.25 26.07 -4.26
N PHE A 479 3.45 25.98 -3.69
CA PHE A 479 3.63 26.01 -2.24
C PHE A 479 3.04 27.27 -1.61
N LYS A 480 3.16 28.42 -2.28
CA LYS A 480 2.59 29.71 -1.85
C LYS A 480 1.09 29.86 -2.11
N GLY A 481 0.44 28.88 -2.74
CA GLY A 481 -0.98 28.95 -3.11
C GLY A 481 -1.95 28.70 -1.95
N ASP A 482 -1.50 28.06 -0.87
CA ASP A 482 -2.26 27.85 0.36
C ASP A 482 -1.38 28.22 1.56
N SER A 483 -1.81 29.20 2.35
CA SER A 483 -1.06 29.68 3.52
C SER A 483 -0.86 28.60 4.58
N ARG A 484 -1.71 27.56 4.60
CA ARG A 484 -1.60 26.42 5.52
C ARG A 484 -0.42 25.50 5.18
N ASN A 485 0.19 25.65 4.01
CA ASN A 485 1.36 24.86 3.61
C ASN A 485 2.56 25.09 4.52
N GLU A 486 2.73 26.31 5.04
CA GLU A 486 3.79 26.60 5.99
C GLU A 486 3.59 25.84 7.31
N GLU A 487 2.34 25.74 7.78
CA GLU A 487 2.00 24.96 8.98
C GLU A 487 2.25 23.46 8.75
N PHE A 488 1.74 22.92 7.64
CA PHE A 488 1.80 21.48 7.36
C PHE A 488 3.20 20.99 6.95
N TYR A 489 4.01 21.80 6.26
CA TYR A 489 5.22 21.32 5.59
C TYR A 489 6.54 21.90 6.08
N THR A 490 6.55 22.70 7.15
CA THR A 490 7.77 23.11 7.88
C THR A 490 8.62 21.94 8.42
N LEU A 491 9.78 21.68 7.81
CA LEU A 491 10.78 20.70 8.24
C LEU A 491 11.06 20.74 9.75
N PRO A 492 11.35 19.57 10.36
CA PRO A 492 11.62 19.48 11.78
C PRO A 492 12.87 20.29 12.19
N PHE A 493 12.97 20.62 13.48
CA PHE A 493 14.13 21.32 14.07
C PHE A 493 14.47 22.67 13.41
N ASN A 494 13.49 23.37 12.84
CA ASN A 494 13.68 24.63 12.10
C ASN A 494 14.65 24.54 10.91
N LEU A 495 14.81 23.34 10.33
CA LEU A 495 15.66 23.13 9.13
C LEU A 495 15.19 23.92 7.91
N ASN A 496 13.95 24.45 7.91
CA ASN A 496 13.43 25.35 6.87
C ASN A 496 14.29 26.61 6.67
N ARG A 497 15.06 27.02 7.69
CA ARG A 497 16.00 28.14 7.57
C ARG A 497 17.14 27.85 6.59
N PHE A 498 17.50 26.58 6.43
CA PHE A 498 18.56 26.13 5.54
C PHE A 498 18.02 25.57 4.22
N PHE A 499 16.82 25.00 4.25
CA PHE A 499 16.13 24.44 3.08
C PHE A 499 14.73 25.05 2.99
N PRO A 500 14.59 26.24 2.37
CA PRO A 500 13.28 26.88 2.23
C PRO A 500 12.36 26.01 1.37
N PRO A 501 11.08 25.84 1.75
CA PRO A 501 10.11 25.11 0.96
C PRO A 501 9.93 25.81 -0.41
N SER A 502 9.95 25.03 -1.50
CA SER A 502 9.81 25.51 -2.88
C SER A 502 8.48 25.09 -3.50
#